data_AF-A0A1X7IZ03-F1
#
_entry.id   AF-A0A1X7IZ03-F1
#
_cell.length_a   1.000
_cell.length_b   1.000
_cell.length_c   1.000
_cell.angle_alpha   90.00
_cell.angle_beta   90.00
_cell.angle_gamma   90.00
#
_symmetry.space_group_name_H-M   'P 1'
#
loop_
_entity.id
_entity.type
_entity.pdbx_description
1 polymer ?
#
loop_
_entity_poly.entity_id
_entity_poly.type
_entity_poly.pdbx_seq_one_letter_code
_entity_poly.pdbx_strand_id
1 'polypeptide(L)'
;MALIKIPLELQEMRVKMVEYLDSHGVDQDDYEVTVGYRLADKLSGFYPYQIDVVYHDEPDVTYHYRYEYKFGKKRIALRMITPLEPSFDDYKHYIP
;
A
#
# COMPACT_ATOMS: atom_id res chain seq x y z
N MET A 1 -9.03 26.10 -15.30
CA MET A 1 -8.01 25.28 -14.61
C MET A 1 -8.68 24.55 -13.47
N ALA A 2 -8.93 23.25 -13.60
CA ALA A 2 -9.45 22.45 -12.49
C ALA A 2 -8.32 22.28 -11.47
N LEU A 3 -8.47 22.82 -10.27
CA LEU A 3 -7.60 22.47 -9.15
C LEU A 3 -7.75 20.96 -8.95
N ILE A 4 -6.73 20.21 -9.38
CA ILE A 4 -6.55 18.83 -8.96
C ILE A 4 -6.23 18.95 -7.47
N LYS A 5 -7.27 18.94 -6.63
CA LYS A 5 -7.12 18.76 -5.18
C LYS A 5 -6.27 17.51 -5.03
N ILE A 6 -5.06 17.64 -4.51
CA ILE A 6 -4.35 16.48 -3.96
C ILE A 6 -5.33 15.94 -2.90
N PRO A 7 -5.93 14.76 -3.14
CA PRO A 7 -7.20 14.45 -2.49
C PRO A 7 -6.96 14.05 -1.04
N LEU A 8 -7.79 14.56 -0.12
CA LEU A 8 -7.92 14.11 1.27
C LEU A 8 -7.83 12.58 1.41
N GLU A 9 -8.32 11.88 0.40
CA GLU A 9 -8.28 10.42 0.26
C GLU A 9 -6.87 9.81 0.33
N LEU A 10 -5.80 10.51 -0.09
CA LEU A 10 -4.42 10.02 0.02
C LEU A 10 -3.94 9.96 1.47
N GLN A 11 -4.29 10.97 2.28
CA GLN A 11 -3.96 10.98 3.70
C GLN A 11 -4.78 9.92 4.45
N GLU A 12 -6.07 9.80 4.13
CA GLU A 12 -6.91 8.73 4.68
C GLU A 12 -6.34 7.34 4.34
N MET A 13 -5.81 7.16 3.13
CA MET A 13 -5.22 5.89 2.75
C MET A 13 -3.92 5.60 3.50
N ARG A 14 -3.10 6.62 3.75
CA ARG A 14 -1.90 6.49 4.59
C ARG A 14 -2.27 6.08 6.01
N VAL A 15 -3.26 6.73 6.61
CA VAL A 15 -3.75 6.38 7.97
C VAL A 15 -4.23 4.93 8.00
N LYS A 16 -5.03 4.50 7.04
CA LYS A 16 -5.49 3.10 6.95
C LYS A 16 -4.36 2.11 6.80
N MET A 17 -3.31 2.46 6.06
CA MET A 17 -2.14 1.60 5.94
C MET A 17 -1.38 1.49 7.27
N VAL A 18 -1.22 2.60 7.98
CA VAL A 18 -0.62 2.59 9.32
C VAL A 18 -1.44 1.75 10.28
N GLU A 19 -2.77 1.92 10.33
CA GLU A 19 -3.66 1.10 11.16
C GLU A 19 -3.58 -0.39 10.79
N TYR A 20 -3.44 -0.72 9.50
CA TYR A 20 -3.28 -2.10 9.05
C TYR A 20 -1.96 -2.70 9.53
N LEU A 21 -0.84 -1.98 9.41
CA LEU A 21 0.47 -2.45 9.86
C LEU A 21 0.55 -2.57 11.39
N ASP A 22 0.03 -1.57 12.11
CA ASP A 22 -0.09 -1.58 13.57
C ASP A 22 -0.91 -2.80 14.05
N SER A 23 -2.03 -3.10 13.38
CA SER A 23 -2.84 -4.29 13.70
C SER A 23 -2.13 -5.63 13.46
N HIS A 24 -1.02 -5.63 12.70
CA HIS A 24 -0.14 -6.78 12.47
C HIS A 24 1.13 -6.74 13.33
N GLY A 25 1.25 -5.78 14.27
CA GLY A 25 2.36 -5.69 15.21
C GLY A 25 3.63 -5.05 14.65
N VAL A 26 3.50 -4.28 13.58
CA VAL A 26 4.61 -3.53 12.98
C VAL A 26 4.64 -2.12 13.56
N ASP A 27 5.79 -1.70 14.09
CA ASP A 27 5.97 -0.35 14.63
C ASP A 27 6.09 0.69 13.50
N GLN A 28 5.50 1.87 13.70
CA GLN A 28 5.52 2.93 12.70
C GLN A 28 6.94 3.47 12.43
N ASP A 29 7.86 3.34 13.39
CA ASP A 29 9.26 3.73 13.24
C ASP A 29 10.08 2.72 12.42
N ASP A 30 9.52 1.56 12.06
CA ASP A 30 10.21 0.50 11.30
C ASP A 30 10.00 0.58 9.78
N TYR A 31 9.14 1.48 9.29
CA TYR A 31 8.81 1.56 7.87
C TYR A 31 8.47 2.96 7.36
N GLU A 32 8.56 3.12 6.05
CA GLU A 32 8.03 4.27 5.32
C GLU A 32 6.83 3.86 4.45
N VAL A 33 5.75 4.64 4.49
CA VAL A 33 4.56 4.46 3.62
C VAL A 33 4.49 5.59 2.60
N THR A 34 4.49 5.21 1.33
CA THR A 34 4.21 6.10 0.21
C THR A 34 2.87 5.74 -0.42
N VAL A 35 1.96 6.71 -0.55
CA VAL A 35 0.68 6.51 -1.24
C VAL A 35 0.64 7.31 -2.53
N GLY A 36 0.47 6.62 -3.65
CA GLY A 36 0.23 7.18 -4.96
C GLY A 36 -1.23 7.07 -5.39
N TYR A 37 -1.68 8.03 -6.21
CA TYR A 37 -2.99 7.97 -6.86
C TYR A 37 -2.84 7.99 -8.38
N ARG A 38 -3.41 6.97 -9.03
CA ARG A 38 -3.41 6.80 -10.49
C ARG A 38 -4.82 7.02 -11.03
N LEU A 39 -5.04 8.19 -11.64
CA LEU A 39 -6.34 8.55 -12.22
C LEU A 39 -6.76 7.60 -13.35
N ALA A 40 -5.81 7.14 -14.17
CA ALA A 40 -6.08 6.20 -15.26
C ALA A 40 -6.67 4.87 -14.75
N ASP A 41 -6.22 4.40 -13.58
CA ASP A 41 -6.75 3.20 -12.94
C ASP A 41 -8.19 3.41 -12.48
N LYS A 42 -8.51 4.58 -11.89
CA LYS A 42 -9.90 4.94 -11.53
C LYS A 42 -10.83 4.90 -12.73
N LEU A 43 -10.42 5.52 -13.84
CA LEU A 43 -11.24 5.62 -15.05
C LEU A 43 -11.44 4.25 -15.72
N SER A 44 -10.50 3.33 -15.52
CA SER A 44 -10.52 1.97 -16.07
C SER A 44 -11.17 0.95 -15.14
N GLY A 45 -11.72 1.38 -13.99
CA GLY A 45 -12.34 0.49 -13.00
C GLY A 45 -11.35 -0.32 -12.16
N PHE A 46 -10.06 0.01 -12.22
CA PHE A 46 -9.02 -0.57 -11.37
C PHE A 46 -8.87 0.21 -10.05
N TYR A 47 -8.11 -0.37 -9.13
CA TYR A 47 -7.79 0.24 -7.84
C TYR A 47 -6.90 1.47 -8.03
N PRO A 48 -7.38 2.69 -7.72
CA PRO A 48 -6.68 3.92 -8.06
C PRO A 48 -5.56 4.27 -7.08
N TYR A 49 -5.49 3.57 -5.94
CA TYR A 49 -4.48 3.76 -4.91
C TYR A 49 -3.40 2.71 -5.04
N GLN A 50 -2.16 3.17 -5.16
CA GLN A 50 -0.96 2.36 -4.97
C GLN A 50 -0.37 2.74 -3.62
N ILE A 51 -0.08 1.74 -2.79
CA ILE A 51 0.49 1.93 -1.48
C ILE A 51 1.79 1.14 -1.47
N ASP A 52 2.90 1.83 -1.26
CA ASP A 52 4.23 1.23 -1.22
C ASP A 52 4.75 1.35 0.21
N VAL A 53 5.24 0.23 0.75
CA VAL A 53 5.85 0.16 2.08
C VAL A 53 7.28 -0.34 1.94
N VAL A 54 8.20 0.38 2.55
CA VAL A 54 9.62 0.00 2.62
C VAL A 54 10.00 -0.09 4.09
N TYR A 55 10.51 -1.23 4.50
CA TYR A 55 10.96 -1.45 5.88
C TYR A 55 12.41 -1.02 6.03
N HIS A 56 12.75 -0.42 7.16
CA HIS A 56 14.09 0.13 7.40
C HIS A 56 15.18 -0.96 7.45
N ASP A 57 14.85 -2.19 7.83
CA ASP A 57 15.77 -3.34 7.84
C ASP A 57 15.84 -4.08 6.49
N GLU A 58 14.99 -3.71 5.52
CA GLU A 58 14.95 -4.21 4.14
C GLU A 58 14.74 -3.04 3.14
N PRO A 59 15.63 -2.03 3.11
CA PRO A 59 15.40 -0.81 2.33
C PRO A 59 15.38 -1.03 0.81
N ASP A 60 15.95 -2.14 0.35
CA ASP A 60 15.95 -2.54 -1.06
C ASP A 60 14.69 -3.31 -1.47
N VAL A 61 13.77 -3.57 -0.52
CA VAL A 61 12.54 -4.33 -0.74
C VAL A 61 11.33 -3.41 -0.60
N THR A 62 10.51 -3.32 -1.65
CA THR A 62 9.25 -2.59 -1.63
C THR A 62 8.07 -3.55 -1.64
N TYR A 63 7.23 -3.44 -0.60
CA TYR A 63 5.98 -4.16 -0.46
C TYR A 63 4.85 -3.30 -1.04
N HIS A 64 4.31 -3.73 -2.18
CA HIS A 64 3.25 -3.02 -2.88
C HIS A 64 1.89 -3.53 -2.43
N TYR A 65 1.15 -2.70 -1.72
CA TYR A 65 -0.21 -2.93 -1.28
C TYR A 65 -1.24 -2.26 -2.19
N ARG A 66 -2.45 -2.79 -2.14
CA ARG A 66 -3.62 -2.22 -2.79
C ARG A 66 -4.79 -2.15 -1.84
N TYR A 67 -5.59 -1.11 -2.02
CA TYR A 67 -6.87 -1.01 -1.37
C TYR A 67 -7.97 -1.59 -2.27
N GLU A 68 -8.43 -2.79 -1.94
CA GLU A 68 -9.47 -3.50 -2.68
C GLU A 68 -10.88 -3.09 -2.22
N TYR A 69 -11.77 -2.85 -3.18
CA TYR A 69 -13.21 -2.73 -2.98
C TYR A 69 -13.90 -3.91 -3.69
N LYS A 70 -14.20 -4.99 -2.96
CA LYS A 70 -14.88 -6.18 -3.50
C LYS A 70 -16.18 -6.44 -2.76
N PHE A 71 -17.31 -6.50 -3.48
CA PHE A 71 -18.63 -6.84 -2.93
C PHE A 71 -19.02 -6.05 -1.66
N GLY A 72 -18.73 -4.75 -1.64
CA GLY A 72 -18.98 -3.88 -0.48
C GLY A 72 -17.97 -4.01 0.67
N LYS A 73 -17.06 -4.99 0.61
CA LYS A 73 -15.93 -5.11 1.55
C LYS A 73 -14.75 -4.28 1.07
N LYS A 74 -14.11 -3.60 2.01
CA LYS A 74 -12.90 -2.82 1.80
C LYS A 74 -11.76 -3.50 2.55
N ARG A 75 -10.64 -3.77 1.89
CA ARG A 75 -9.47 -4.35 2.54
C ARG A 75 -8.17 -3.86 1.91
N ILE A 76 -7.13 -3.81 2.71
CA ILE A 76 -5.75 -3.73 2.24
C ILE A 76 -5.30 -5.15 1.95
N ALA A 77 -4.60 -5.35 0.83
CA ALA A 77 -4.02 -6.63 0.46
C ALA A 77 -2.66 -6.39 -0.18
N LEU A 78 -1.69 -7.23 0.17
CA LEU A 78 -0.41 -7.26 -0.51
C LEU A 78 -0.62 -7.72 -1.96
N ARG A 79 -0.07 -6.96 -2.90
CA ARG A 79 -0.17 -7.25 -4.33
C ARG A 79 1.09 -7.93 -4.85
N MET A 80 2.24 -7.36 -4.52
CA MET A 80 3.53 -7.80 -5.01
C MET A 80 4.65 -7.24 -4.14
N ILE A 81 5.81 -7.89 -4.18
CA ILE A 81 7.03 -7.43 -3.55
C ILE A 81 8.07 -7.21 -4.66
N THR A 82 8.88 -6.15 -4.56
CA THR A 82 9.99 -5.90 -5.47
C THR A 82 11.31 -5.70 -4.72
N PRO A 83 12.45 -6.24 -5.21
CA PRO A 83 12.58 -7.17 -6.34
C PRO A 83 11.79 -8.46 -6.08
N LEU A 84 11.29 -9.10 -7.14
CA LEU A 84 10.55 -10.36 -7.02
C LEU A 84 11.55 -11.52 -6.93
N GLU A 85 11.75 -12.04 -5.72
CA GLU A 85 12.53 -13.24 -5.46
C GLU A 85 11.67 -14.48 -5.73
N PRO A 86 12.29 -15.63 -6.06
CA PRO A 86 11.55 -16.85 -6.42
C PRO A 86 10.71 -17.43 -5.29
N SER A 87 10.87 -16.95 -4.05
CA SER A 87 10.14 -17.41 -2.86
C SER A 87 9.62 -16.21 -2.06
N PHE A 88 8.31 -16.19 -1.78
CA PHE A 88 7.67 -15.15 -0.96
C PHE A 88 7.98 -15.33 0.54
N ASP A 89 8.34 -16.54 0.95
CA ASP A 89 8.67 -16.87 2.34
C ASP A 89 10.02 -16.27 2.80
N ASP A 90 10.83 -15.78 1.87
CA ASP A 90 12.12 -15.14 2.19
C ASP A 90 11.98 -13.69 2.69
N TYR A 91 10.79 -13.09 2.56
CA TYR A 91 10.53 -11.71 2.98
C TYR A 91 10.05 -11.63 4.43
N LYS A 92 10.82 -10.96 5.28
CA LYS A 92 10.56 -10.92 6.73
C LYS A 92 9.20 -10.32 7.10
N HIS A 93 8.73 -9.37 6.29
CA HIS A 93 7.52 -8.59 6.58
C HIS A 93 6.37 -8.90 5.62
N TYR A 94 6.32 -10.14 5.13
CA TYR A 94 5.20 -10.63 4.33
C TYR A 94 3.90 -10.68 5.17
N ILE A 95 2.94 -9.84 4.80
CA ILE A 95 1.58 -9.83 5.39
C ILE A 95 0.57 -10.12 4.26
N PRO A 96 -0.19 -11.23 4.32
CA PRO A 96 -1.10 -11.67 3.26
C PRO A 96 -2.37 -10.81 3.09
#